data_AF-A0A7X9DAL0-F1
#
_entry.id   AF-A0A7X9DAL0-F1
#
_cell.length_a   1.000
_cell.length_b   1.000
_cell.length_c   1.000
_cell.angle_alpha   90.00
_cell.angle_beta   90.00
_cell.angle_gamma   90.00
#
_symmetry.space_group_name_H-M   'P 1'
#
loop_
_entity.id
_entity.type
_entity.pdbx_description
1 polymer ?
#
loop_
_entity_poly.entity_id
_entity_poly.type
_entity_poly.pdbx_seq_one_letter_code
_entity_poly.pdbx_strand_id
1 'polypeptide(L)'
;QTTAPATYPKVWKSISRIPIAWIRYTEKPLHPQTQGKIERYHRSMKNVVKLQNYYCPDELKAVITRFVDYYNNERYHESLDNLPPADVYLGRGEKILTIRKQIKKESMLLRRKIYEQYKMRHARTTNIFLFERPHTKKKRVLKRKIS
;
A
#
# COMPACT_ATOMS: atom_id res chain seq x y z
N GLN A 1 -25.94 -12.28 -31.29
CA GLN A 1 -26.20 -11.76 -29.93
C GLN A 1 -25.95 -12.90 -28.96
N THR A 2 -24.78 -12.93 -28.33
CA THR A 2 -24.33 -14.03 -27.46
C THR A 2 -24.91 -13.84 -26.06
N THR A 3 -25.88 -14.67 -25.69
CA THR A 3 -26.48 -14.71 -24.35
C THR A 3 -25.53 -15.42 -23.38
N ALA A 4 -24.95 -14.68 -22.45
CA ALA A 4 -24.14 -15.26 -21.36
C ALA A 4 -25.06 -16.06 -20.41
N PRO A 5 -24.72 -17.31 -20.05
CA PRO A 5 -25.63 -18.19 -19.31
C PRO A 5 -25.76 -17.79 -17.84
N ALA A 6 -26.97 -17.97 -17.30
CA ALA A 6 -27.42 -17.62 -15.95
C ALA A 6 -26.83 -18.49 -14.82
N THR A 7 -25.51 -18.75 -14.84
CA THR A 7 -24.81 -19.67 -13.91
C THR A 7 -23.92 -18.95 -12.90
N TYR A 8 -24.09 -17.64 -12.76
CA TYR A 8 -23.27 -16.81 -11.87
C TYR A 8 -23.60 -16.95 -10.36
N PRO A 9 -24.84 -17.04 -9.87
CA PRO A 9 -25.16 -16.79 -8.44
C PRO A 9 -24.53 -17.74 -7.40
N LYS A 10 -24.31 -19.02 -7.74
CA LYS A 10 -23.84 -20.04 -6.78
C LYS A 10 -22.32 -20.00 -6.58
N VAL A 11 -21.56 -19.69 -7.63
CA VAL A 11 -20.09 -19.59 -7.61
C VAL A 11 -19.64 -18.40 -6.73
N TRP A 12 -20.41 -17.30 -6.74
CA TRP A 12 -20.13 -16.13 -5.91
C TRP A 12 -20.26 -16.36 -4.38
N LYS A 13 -21.06 -17.36 -3.94
CA LYS A 13 -21.27 -17.65 -2.51
C LYS A 13 -20.12 -18.42 -1.86
N SER A 14 -19.39 -19.29 -2.58
CA SER A 14 -18.27 -20.05 -1.98
C SER A 14 -16.95 -19.27 -1.97
N ILE A 15 -16.79 -18.33 -2.90
CA ILE A 15 -15.53 -17.62 -3.17
C ILE A 15 -15.28 -16.42 -2.21
N SER A 16 -16.26 -16.00 -1.41
CA SER A 16 -16.30 -14.63 -0.88
C SER A 16 -16.20 -14.47 0.64
N ARG A 17 -15.83 -15.53 1.37
CA ARG A 17 -16.15 -15.66 2.80
C ARG A 17 -15.41 -14.70 3.76
N ILE A 18 -14.27 -14.15 3.37
CA ILE A 18 -13.49 -13.20 4.20
C ILE A 18 -13.61 -11.75 3.68
N PRO A 19 -13.35 -11.43 2.39
CA PRO A 19 -13.38 -10.04 1.93
C PRO A 19 -14.80 -9.48 1.85
N ILE A 20 -15.78 -10.25 1.36
CA ILE A 20 -17.16 -9.76 1.23
C ILE A 20 -17.88 -9.77 2.57
N ALA A 21 -17.56 -10.71 3.46
CA ALA A 21 -18.13 -10.72 4.81
C ALA A 21 -17.70 -9.47 5.60
N TRP A 22 -16.43 -9.08 5.54
CA TRP A 22 -15.96 -7.87 6.22
C TRP A 22 -16.56 -6.59 5.63
N ILE A 23 -16.64 -6.48 4.30
CA ILE A 23 -17.24 -5.34 3.63
C ILE A 23 -18.76 -5.26 3.92
N ARG A 24 -19.48 -6.38 3.83
CA ARG A 24 -20.93 -6.47 4.07
C ARG A 24 -21.31 -6.32 5.55
N TYR A 25 -20.43 -6.71 6.48
CA TYR A 25 -20.63 -6.51 7.92
C TYR A 25 -20.55 -5.03 8.31
N THR A 26 -19.85 -4.21 7.53
CA THR A 26 -19.71 -2.77 7.79
C THR A 26 -20.74 -1.87 7.09
N GLU A 27 -21.58 -2.41 6.20
CA GLU A 27 -22.46 -1.62 5.33
C GLU A 27 -23.94 -1.97 5.55
N LYS A 28 -24.77 -0.96 5.88
CA LYS A 28 -26.23 -1.10 5.88
C LYS A 28 -26.74 -1.23 4.43
N PRO A 29 -27.68 -2.15 4.14
CA PRO A 29 -28.26 -2.27 2.80
C PRO A 29 -29.00 -0.98 2.38
N LEU A 30 -28.97 -0.65 1.08
CA LEU A 30 -29.67 0.47 0.42
C LEU A 30 -29.10 1.89 0.63
N HIS A 31 -27.79 2.02 0.86
CA HIS A 31 -27.15 3.33 0.93
C HIS A 31 -25.95 3.42 -0.04
N PRO A 32 -26.11 4.07 -1.22
CA PRO A 32 -25.10 4.06 -2.29
C PRO A 32 -23.77 4.71 -1.87
N GLN A 33 -23.78 5.61 -0.89
CA GLN A 33 -22.56 6.27 -0.41
C GLN A 33 -21.65 5.33 0.40
N THR A 34 -22.19 4.24 0.92
CA THR A 34 -21.44 3.23 1.70
C THR A 34 -20.98 2.05 0.86
N GLN A 35 -21.53 1.83 -0.34
CA GLN A 35 -21.22 0.68 -1.20
C GLN A 35 -19.94 0.82 -2.05
N GLY A 36 -19.23 1.95 -1.94
CA GLY A 36 -18.03 2.21 -2.74
C GLY A 36 -16.92 1.17 -2.55
N LYS A 37 -16.84 0.49 -1.38
CA LYS A 37 -15.81 -0.53 -1.11
C LYS A 37 -16.09 -1.81 -1.90
N ILE A 38 -17.32 -2.30 -1.89
CA ILE A 38 -17.70 -3.50 -2.65
C ILE A 38 -17.64 -3.24 -4.16
N GLU A 39 -18.01 -2.04 -4.60
CA GLU A 39 -17.89 -1.64 -6.01
C GLU A 39 -16.43 -1.59 -6.47
N ARG A 40 -15.53 -1.03 -5.64
CA ARG A 40 -14.09 -0.99 -5.92
C ARG A 40 -13.51 -2.40 -5.99
N TYR A 41 -13.89 -3.28 -5.06
CA TYR A 41 -13.50 -4.69 -5.07
C TYR A 41 -13.91 -5.39 -6.37
N HIS A 42 -15.19 -5.27 -6.77
CA HIS A 42 -15.68 -5.86 -8.02
C HIS A 42 -14.99 -5.28 -9.26
N ARG A 43 -14.65 -3.99 -9.25
CA ARG A 43 -13.88 -3.36 -10.34
C ARG A 43 -12.49 -3.97 -10.46
N SER A 44 -11.75 -4.11 -9.36
CA SER A 44 -10.43 -4.74 -9.34
C SER A 44 -10.47 -6.18 -9.85
N MET A 45 -11.46 -6.95 -9.42
CA MET A 45 -11.65 -8.33 -9.88
C MET A 45 -11.92 -8.40 -11.38
N LYS A 46 -12.85 -7.57 -11.89
CA LYS A 46 -13.17 -7.51 -13.32
C LYS A 46 -11.96 -7.13 -14.18
N ASN A 47 -11.08 -6.26 -13.69
CA ASN A 47 -9.86 -5.89 -14.41
C ASN A 47 -8.93 -7.10 -14.58
N VAL A 48 -8.74 -7.91 -13.52
CA VAL A 48 -7.91 -9.12 -13.57
C VAL A 48 -8.52 -10.18 -14.48
N VAL A 49 -9.84 -10.39 -14.39
CA VAL A 49 -10.53 -11.37 -15.23
C VAL A 49 -10.48 -10.98 -16.71
N LYS A 50 -10.74 -9.71 -17.05
CA LYS A 50 -10.76 -9.24 -18.46
C LYS A 50 -9.41 -9.29 -19.17
N LEU A 51 -8.31 -9.40 -18.44
CA LEU A 51 -6.96 -9.48 -19.01
C LEU A 51 -6.66 -10.83 -19.67
N GLN A 52 -7.39 -11.89 -19.30
CA GLN A 52 -7.14 -13.26 -19.77
C GLN A 52 -8.34 -13.79 -20.55
N ASN A 53 -8.09 -14.60 -21.58
CA ASN A 53 -9.14 -15.32 -22.29
C ASN A 53 -9.31 -16.71 -21.68
N TYR A 54 -10.53 -17.08 -21.30
CA TYR A 54 -10.82 -18.37 -20.67
C TYR A 54 -11.57 -19.26 -21.65
N TYR A 55 -11.06 -20.47 -21.86
CA TYR A 55 -11.67 -21.43 -22.78
C TYR A 55 -12.54 -22.45 -22.03
N CYS A 56 -12.31 -22.61 -20.72
CA CYS A 56 -13.08 -23.50 -19.85
C CYS A 56 -13.63 -22.76 -18.61
N PRO A 57 -14.87 -23.07 -18.16
CA PRO A 57 -15.44 -22.48 -16.94
C PRO A 57 -14.67 -22.83 -15.67
N ASP A 58 -13.93 -23.93 -15.62
CA ASP A 58 -13.14 -24.31 -14.44
C ASP A 58 -11.85 -23.50 -14.31
N GLU A 59 -11.24 -23.09 -15.43
CA GLU A 59 -10.12 -22.14 -15.43
C GLU A 59 -10.53 -20.80 -14.84
N LEU A 60 -11.73 -20.32 -15.21
CA LEU A 60 -12.28 -19.09 -14.67
C LEU A 60 -12.46 -19.18 -13.14
N LYS A 61 -12.99 -20.29 -12.63
CA LYS A 61 -13.11 -20.50 -11.17
C LYS A 61 -11.74 -20.50 -10.50
N ALA A 62 -10.75 -21.19 -11.07
CA ALA A 62 -9.40 -21.25 -10.51
C ALA A 62 -8.75 -19.86 -10.45
N VAL A 63 -8.91 -19.04 -11.49
CA VAL A 63 -8.37 -17.67 -11.49
C VAL A 63 -9.09 -16.77 -10.51
N ILE A 64 -10.41 -16.89 -10.38
CA ILE A 64 -11.15 -16.12 -9.37
C ILE A 64 -10.70 -16.52 -7.95
N THR A 65 -10.53 -17.81 -7.65
CA THR A 65 -10.02 -18.26 -6.35
C THR A 65 -8.62 -17.69 -6.08
N ARG A 66 -7.71 -17.79 -7.04
CA ARG A 66 -6.36 -17.20 -6.94
C ARG A 66 -6.41 -15.69 -6.70
N PHE A 67 -7.32 -14.98 -7.37
CA PHE A 67 -7.50 -13.55 -7.16
C PHE A 67 -7.95 -13.24 -5.73
N VAL A 68 -8.88 -14.02 -5.18
CA VAL A 68 -9.35 -13.84 -3.81
C VAL A 68 -8.23 -14.10 -2.80
N ASP A 69 -7.49 -15.19 -2.97
CA ASP A 69 -6.37 -15.53 -2.09
C ASP A 69 -5.30 -14.43 -2.12
N TYR A 70 -4.92 -13.97 -3.31
CA TYR A 70 -4.02 -12.85 -3.49
C TYR A 70 -4.54 -11.57 -2.83
N TYR A 71 -5.81 -11.23 -3.03
CA TYR A 71 -6.41 -10.01 -2.49
C TYR A 71 -6.45 -10.02 -0.96
N ASN A 72 -6.66 -11.17 -0.33
CA ASN A 72 -6.80 -11.28 1.13
C ASN A 72 -5.46 -11.39 1.86
N ASN A 73 -4.53 -12.17 1.29
CA ASN A 73 -3.31 -12.57 2.00
C ASN A 73 -2.06 -11.82 1.55
N GLU A 74 -2.00 -11.39 0.29
CA GLU A 74 -0.77 -10.86 -0.31
C GLU A 74 -0.87 -9.38 -0.68
N ARG A 75 -2.07 -8.90 -1.01
CA ARG A 75 -2.25 -7.53 -1.48
C ARG A 75 -2.10 -6.54 -0.34
N TYR A 76 -1.17 -5.60 -0.50
CA TYR A 76 -1.06 -4.44 0.38
C TYR A 76 -2.09 -3.37 0.01
N HIS A 77 -2.80 -2.87 1.03
CA HIS A 77 -3.78 -1.80 0.86
C HIS A 77 -3.31 -0.52 1.54
N GLU A 78 -3.16 0.55 0.76
CA GLU A 78 -2.75 1.87 1.27
C GLU A 78 -3.71 2.40 2.35
N SER A 79 -5.01 2.16 2.19
CA SER A 79 -6.03 2.55 3.17
C SER A 79 -5.96 1.75 4.49
N LEU A 80 -5.15 0.69 4.55
CA LEU A 80 -4.95 -0.18 5.71
C LEU A 80 -3.47 -0.19 6.14
N ASP A 81 -2.76 0.93 5.99
CA ASP A 81 -1.33 1.06 6.33
C ASP A 81 -0.43 0.00 5.66
N ASN A 82 -0.78 -0.40 4.43
CA ASN A 82 -0.11 -1.46 3.69
C ASN A 82 -0.11 -2.80 4.45
N LEU A 83 -1.24 -3.15 5.05
CA LEU A 83 -1.50 -4.47 5.60
C LEU A 83 -2.42 -5.27 4.68
N PRO A 84 -2.27 -6.61 4.65
CA PRO A 84 -3.25 -7.49 4.03
C PRO A 84 -4.57 -7.46 4.82
N PRO A 85 -5.74 -7.55 4.15
CA PRO A 85 -7.02 -7.57 4.84
C PRO A 85 -7.15 -8.73 5.83
N ALA A 86 -6.54 -9.89 5.54
CA ALA A 86 -6.54 -11.03 6.45
C ALA A 86 -5.88 -10.72 7.79
N ASP A 87 -4.76 -10.00 7.80
CA ASP A 87 -4.04 -9.65 9.04
C ASP A 87 -4.80 -8.61 9.89
N VAL A 88 -5.52 -7.71 9.22
CA VAL A 88 -6.40 -6.74 9.89
C VAL A 88 -7.59 -7.47 10.52
N TYR A 89 -8.21 -8.40 9.79
CA TYR A 89 -9.32 -9.21 10.30
C TYR A 89 -8.90 -10.08 11.49
N LEU A 90 -7.71 -10.67 11.44
CA LEU A 90 -7.15 -11.48 12.52
C LEU A 90 -6.62 -10.65 13.71
N GLY A 91 -6.71 -9.32 13.66
CA GLY A 91 -6.23 -8.43 14.73
C GLY A 91 -4.70 -8.42 14.89
N ARG A 92 -3.95 -8.89 13.90
CA ARG A 92 -2.48 -8.93 13.92
C ARG A 92 -1.83 -7.62 13.43
N GLY A 93 -2.63 -6.75 12.81
CA GLY A 93 -2.16 -5.51 12.18
C GLY A 93 -1.33 -4.62 13.10
N GLU A 94 -1.77 -4.36 14.33
CA GLU A 94 -1.07 -3.47 15.27
C GLU A 94 0.33 -3.97 15.62
N LYS A 95 0.48 -5.28 15.80
CA LYS A 95 1.78 -5.92 16.08
C LYS A 95 2.74 -5.72 14.92
N ILE A 96 2.26 -5.95 13.70
CA ILE A 96 3.05 -5.77 12.47
C ILE A 96 3.49 -4.31 12.33
N LEU A 97 2.60 -3.35 12.56
CA LEU A 97 2.91 -1.92 12.49
C LEU A 97 3.93 -1.50 13.54
N THR A 98 3.85 -2.05 14.75
CA THR A 98 4.78 -1.76 15.84
C THR A 98 6.18 -2.25 15.50
N ILE A 99 6.30 -3.49 15.03
CA ILE A 99 7.57 -4.08 14.56
C ILE A 99 8.16 -3.24 13.41
N ARG A 100 7.34 -2.85 12.42
CA ARG A 100 7.78 -2.00 11.29
C ARG A 100 8.32 -0.65 11.76
N LYS A 101 7.67 -0.01 12.74
CA LYS A 101 8.14 1.26 13.32
C LYS A 101 9.50 1.10 14.00
N GLN A 102 9.70 0.02 14.73
CA GLN A 102 10.97 -0.26 15.40
C GLN A 102 12.10 -0.49 14.39
N ILE A 103 11.89 -1.37 13.39
CA ILE A 103 12.86 -1.64 12.32
C ILE A 103 13.21 -0.35 11.56
N LYS A 104 12.22 0.50 11.27
CA LYS A 104 12.45 1.79 10.61
C LYS A 104 13.35 2.70 11.46
N LYS A 105 13.11 2.78 12.77
CA LYS A 105 13.93 3.58 13.69
C LYS A 105 15.37 3.07 13.73
N GLU A 106 15.57 1.77 13.88
CA GLU A 106 16.89 1.13 13.89
C GLU A 106 17.65 1.34 12.58
N SER A 107 16.98 1.13 11.44
CA SER A 107 17.55 1.35 10.11
C SER A 107 18.01 2.80 9.92
N MET A 108 17.20 3.78 10.37
CA MET A 108 17.56 5.20 10.28
C MET A 108 18.77 5.55 11.16
N LEU A 109 18.85 5.00 12.38
CA LEU A 109 20.00 5.21 13.27
C LEU A 109 21.28 4.61 12.68
N LEU A 110 21.20 3.39 12.13
CA LEU A 110 22.32 2.73 11.49
C LEU A 110 22.81 3.53 10.27
N ARG A 111 21.90 3.97 9.40
CA ARG A 111 22.24 4.81 8.23
C ARG A 111 22.93 6.10 8.65
N ARG A 112 22.45 6.76 9.70
CA ARG A 112 23.08 7.98 10.24
C ARG A 112 24.50 7.69 10.76
N LYS A 113 24.70 6.61 11.51
CA LYS A 113 26.02 6.21 12.02
C LYS A 113 27.00 5.93 10.89
N ILE A 114 26.57 5.19 9.87
CA ILE A 114 27.38 4.88 8.68
C ILE A 114 27.75 6.17 7.94
N TYR A 115 26.81 7.10 7.77
CA TYR A 115 27.07 8.39 7.13
C TYR A 115 28.09 9.23 7.91
N GLU A 116 27.98 9.32 9.23
CA GLU A 116 28.96 10.04 10.05
C GLU A 116 30.35 9.39 9.96
N GLN A 117 30.44 8.05 9.99
CA GLN A 117 31.71 7.34 9.81
C GLN A 117 32.31 7.59 8.43
N TYR A 118 31.50 7.54 7.37
CA TYR A 118 31.90 7.88 6.01
C TYR A 118 32.43 9.31 5.94
N LYS A 119 31.70 10.28 6.50
CA LYS A 119 32.09 11.69 6.54
C LYS A 119 33.42 11.90 7.28
N MET A 120 33.59 11.28 8.45
CA MET A 120 34.84 11.36 9.22
C MET A 120 36.02 10.71 8.50
N ARG A 121 35.80 9.55 7.86
CA ARG A 121 36.83 8.88 7.05
C ARG A 121 37.20 9.73 5.83
N HIS A 122 36.21 10.26 5.12
CA HIS A 122 36.42 11.10 3.95
C HIS A 122 37.19 12.39 4.32
N ALA A 123 36.85 13.04 5.44
CA ALA A 123 37.59 14.20 5.96
C ALA A 123 39.03 13.91 6.40
N ARG A 124 39.36 12.64 6.73
CA ARG A 124 40.74 12.22 7.05
C ARG A 124 41.55 11.87 5.80
N THR A 125 40.89 11.28 4.79
CA THR A 125 41.53 10.87 3.52
C THR A 125 41.74 12.05 2.58
N THR A 126 40.82 13.01 2.60
CA THR A 126 40.99 14.27 1.89
C THR A 126 41.76 15.22 2.81
N ASN A 127 42.98 15.60 2.42
CA ASN A 127 43.80 16.57 3.16
C ASN A 127 43.19 17.98 2.95
N ILE A 128 42.04 18.26 3.57
CA ILE A 128 41.25 19.48 3.31
C ILE A 128 41.64 20.56 4.33
N PHE A 129 42.73 21.23 4.01
CA PHE A 129 42.91 22.66 4.28
C PHE A 129 42.26 23.54 3.19
N LEU A 130 41.36 22.99 2.35
CA LEU A 130 40.84 23.65 1.15
C LEU A 130 39.33 23.47 0.93
N PHE A 131 38.52 23.72 1.96
CA PHE A 131 37.14 24.12 1.67
C PHE A 131 36.61 25.05 2.75
N GLU A 132 37.10 26.29 2.72
CA GLU A 132 36.26 27.42 3.09
C GLU A 132 34.95 27.29 2.31
N ARG A 133 33.86 26.86 2.98
CA ARG A 133 32.53 27.10 2.43
C ARG A 133 32.35 28.61 2.46
N PRO A 134 32.10 29.31 1.33
CA PRO A 134 31.67 30.69 1.43
C PRO A 134 30.36 30.69 2.21
N HIS A 135 30.39 31.32 3.39
CA HIS A 135 29.19 31.64 4.15
C HIS A 135 28.18 32.26 3.17
N THR A 136 27.05 31.58 2.96
CA THR A 136 25.93 32.15 2.21
C THR A 136 25.49 33.40 2.98
N LYS A 137 25.95 34.57 2.56
CA LYS A 137 25.50 35.86 3.10
C LYS A 137 24.00 35.94 2.85
N LYS A 138 23.19 35.73 3.90
CA LYS A 138 21.81 36.24 3.91
C LYS A 138 21.94 37.75 3.71
N LYS A 139 21.60 38.25 2.51
CA LYS A 139 21.44 39.68 2.27
C LYS A 139 20.31 40.16 3.17
N ARG A 140 20.66 40.71 4.33
CA ARG A 140 19.76 41.47 5.19
C ARG A 140 19.44 42.76 4.44
N VAL A 141 18.33 42.75 3.70
CA VAL A 141 17.80 43.94 3.02
C VAL A 141 17.37 44.93 4.11
N LEU A 142 18.18 45.95 4.34
CA LEU A 142 17.84 47.07 5.21
C LEU A 142 16.91 48.00 4.41
N LYS A 143 15.59 47.93 4.65
CA LYS A 143 14.65 48.95 4.18
C LYS A 143 14.96 50.24 4.94
N ARG A 144 15.64 51.20 4.29
CA ARG A 144 15.69 52.59 4.75
C ARG A 144 14.29 53.19 4.52
N LYS A 145 13.56 53.47 5.61
CA LYS A 145 12.46 54.43 5.59
C LYS A 145 13.09 55.81 5.40
N ILE A 146 12.79 56.46 4.29
CA ILE A 146 13.04 57.89 4.10
C ILE A 146 11.86 58.61 4.76
N SER A 147 12.21 59.63 5.55
CA SER A 147 11.30 60.56 6.23
C SER A 147 10.48 61.39 5.26
#